data_AF-A0A2W7IUX4-F1
#
_entry.id   AF-A0A2W7IUX4-F1
#
_cell.length_a   1.000
_cell.length_b   1.000
_cell.length_c   1.000
_cell.angle_alpha   90.00
_cell.angle_beta   90.00
_cell.angle_gamma   90.00
#
_symmetry.space_group_name_H-M   'P 1'
#
loop_
_entity.id
_entity.type
_entity.pdbx_description
1 polymer ?
#
loop_
_entity_poly.entity_id
_entity_poly.type
_entity_poly.pdbx_seq_one_letter_code
_entity_poly.pdbx_strand_id
1 'polypeptide(L)'
;MTGFPRYLVAFLVLALLAVLWRLDNVSADRDTAVATAKTQTAAVDSLRETLRLGRELLIELEQLDTTNTQELNHALDQNKQLRADVAAGRQRLRLAATCAAPATVHADPGAAGVADAGTAELTADARQDYFTLRDQLALTRQMLIGLQAYVRNVLPRQPNPL
;
A
#
# COMPACT_ATOMS: atom_id res chain seq x y z
N MET A 1 3.38 60.89 72.83
CA MET A 1 2.25 60.39 72.00
C MET A 1 2.70 60.24 70.55
N THR A 2 3.48 59.21 70.18
CA THR A 2 3.97 59.01 68.79
C THR A 2 3.95 57.54 68.34
N GLY A 3 3.37 56.65 69.16
CA GLY A 3 3.27 55.22 68.86
C GLY A 3 2.19 54.90 67.82
N PHE A 4 1.03 55.56 67.89
CA PHE A 4 -0.14 55.28 67.04
C PHE A 4 0.13 55.29 65.52
N PRO A 5 0.83 56.29 64.93
CA PRO A 5 1.12 56.27 63.49
C PRO A 5 2.10 55.16 63.09
N ARG A 6 2.99 54.72 63.99
CA ARG A 6 3.92 53.62 63.71
C ARG A 6 3.21 52.27 63.63
N TYR A 7 2.21 52.04 64.47
CA TYR A 7 1.39 50.83 64.42
C TYR A 7 0.50 50.78 63.17
N LEU A 8 -0.03 51.92 62.73
CA LEU A 8 -0.86 52.02 61.52
C LEU A 8 -0.04 51.70 60.26
N VAL A 9 1.19 52.24 60.18
CA VAL A 9 2.12 51.93 59.08
C VAL A 9 2.55 50.46 59.13
N ALA A 10 2.87 49.92 60.32
CA ALA A 10 3.23 48.51 60.47
C ALA A 10 2.09 47.58 60.02
N PHE A 11 0.83 47.93 60.32
CA PHE A 11 -0.34 47.17 59.91
C PHE A 11 -0.55 47.20 58.39
N LEU A 12 -0.38 48.35 57.75
CA LEU A 12 -0.44 48.47 56.29
C LEU A 12 0.65 47.66 55.59
N VAL A 13 1.87 47.66 56.12
CA VAL A 13 2.97 46.84 55.59
C VAL A 13 2.66 45.35 55.73
N LEU A 14 2.14 44.92 56.89
CA LEU A 14 1.71 43.53 57.09
C LEU A 14 0.58 43.11 56.15
N ALA A 15 -0.42 43.98 55.95
CA ALA A 15 -1.52 43.73 55.03
C ALA A 15 -1.02 43.60 53.58
N LEU A 16 -0.08 44.46 53.17
CA LEU A 16 0.53 44.40 51.84
C LEU A 16 1.31 43.09 51.63
N LEU A 17 2.11 42.69 52.61
CA LEU A 17 2.85 41.42 52.58
C LEU A 17 1.91 40.21 52.49
N ALA A 18 0.78 40.23 53.22
CA ALA A 18 -0.21 39.16 53.15
C ALA A 18 -0.87 39.07 51.77
N VAL A 19 -1.15 40.20 51.12
CA VAL A 19 -1.70 40.25 49.77
C VAL A 19 -0.69 39.72 48.74
N LEU A 20 0.58 40.13 48.83
CA LEU A 20 1.65 39.64 47.96
C LEU A 20 1.84 38.13 48.12
N TRP A 21 1.88 37.62 49.36
CA TRP A 21 2.00 36.19 49.63
C TRP A 21 0.84 35.38 49.03
N ARG A 22 -0.40 35.89 49.12
CA ARG A 22 -1.57 35.24 48.52
C ARG A 22 -1.50 35.22 47.00
N LEU A 23 -1.05 36.30 46.37
CA LEU A 23 -0.88 36.38 44.91
C LEU A 23 0.19 35.41 44.42
N ASP A 24 1.33 35.33 45.11
CA ASP A 24 2.42 34.41 44.78
C ASP A 24 2.01 32.95 44.99
N ASN A 25 1.30 32.62 46.08
CA ASN A 25 0.86 31.24 46.33
C ASN A 25 -0.18 30.77 45.30
N VAL A 26 -1.15 31.62 44.95
CA VAL A 26 -2.20 31.28 43.97
C VAL A 26 -1.65 31.22 42.54
N SER A 27 -0.66 32.04 42.20
CA SER A 27 0.01 31.97 40.90
C SER A 27 0.88 30.71 40.78
N ALA A 28 1.62 30.35 41.83
CA ALA A 28 2.38 29.10 41.87
C ALA A 28 1.49 27.85 41.72
N ASP A 29 0.32 27.81 42.36
CA ASP A 29 -0.64 26.71 42.22
C ASP A 29 -1.23 26.64 40.80
N ARG A 30 -1.48 27.78 40.15
CA ARG A 30 -1.93 27.82 38.74
C ARG A 30 -0.84 27.35 37.79
N ASP A 31 0.40 27.79 37.98
CA ASP A 31 1.51 27.44 37.09
C ASP A 31 1.82 25.95 37.16
N THR A 32 1.72 25.34 38.35
CA THR A 32 1.87 23.88 38.52
C THR A 32 0.71 23.10 37.89
N ALA A 33 -0.54 23.57 38.02
CA ALA A 33 -1.69 22.96 37.35
C ALA A 33 -1.64 23.09 35.83
N VAL A 34 -1.19 24.24 35.31
CA VAL A 34 -1.00 24.46 33.87
C VAL A 34 0.18 23.63 33.35
N ALA A 35 1.25 23.50 34.11
CA ALA A 35 2.39 22.65 33.75
C ALA A 35 1.99 21.18 33.63
N THR A 36 1.21 20.66 34.59
CA THR A 36 0.71 19.26 34.55
C THR A 36 -0.31 19.05 33.43
N ALA A 37 -1.17 20.03 33.14
CA ALA A 37 -2.06 19.96 31.98
C ALA A 37 -1.29 19.96 30.65
N LYS A 38 -0.26 20.81 30.51
CA LYS A 38 0.59 20.89 29.30
C LYS A 38 1.37 19.60 29.04
N THR A 39 1.88 18.94 30.07
CA THR A 39 2.59 17.67 29.89
C THR A 39 1.64 16.57 29.44
N GLN A 40 0.42 16.54 29.95
CA GLN A 40 -0.62 15.60 29.51
C GLN A 40 -1.05 15.87 28.05
N THR A 41 -1.25 17.12 27.65
CA THR A 41 -1.60 17.44 26.26
C THR A 41 -0.46 17.12 25.29
N ALA A 42 0.80 17.38 25.66
CA ALA A 42 1.95 17.04 24.83
C ALA A 42 2.07 15.52 24.57
N ALA A 43 1.77 14.69 25.58
CA ALA A 43 1.72 13.24 25.42
C ALA A 43 0.57 12.82 24.46
N VAL A 44 -0.62 13.41 24.58
CA VAL A 44 -1.75 13.13 23.69
C VAL A 44 -1.49 13.60 22.26
N ASP A 45 -0.87 14.77 22.08
CA ASP A 45 -0.58 15.35 20.77
C ASP A 45 0.47 14.51 20.02
N SER A 46 1.50 14.02 20.72
CA SER A 46 2.48 13.11 20.11
C SER A 46 1.87 11.77 19.70
N LEU A 47 0.96 11.21 20.51
CA LEU A 47 0.21 10.01 20.12
C LEU A 47 -0.75 10.27 18.95
N ARG A 48 -1.41 11.43 18.92
CA ARG A 48 -2.32 11.79 17.82
C ARG A 48 -1.56 11.90 16.50
N GLU A 49 -0.36 12.48 16.51
CA GLU A 49 0.45 12.64 15.30
C GLU A 49 0.90 11.29 14.74
N THR A 50 1.35 10.37 15.61
CA THR A 50 1.71 9.00 15.19
C THR A 50 0.51 8.22 14.64
N LEU A 51 -0.66 8.33 15.27
CA LEU A 51 -1.89 7.72 14.77
C LEU A 51 -2.33 8.30 13.41
N ARG A 52 -2.12 9.60 13.20
CA ARG A 52 -2.44 10.26 11.93
C ARG A 52 -1.58 9.71 10.80
N LEU A 53 -0.26 9.66 11.00
CA LEU A 53 0.67 9.09 10.03
C LEU A 53 0.36 7.62 9.73
N GLY A 54 0.07 6.83 10.77
CA GLY A 54 -0.33 5.44 10.61
C GLY A 54 -1.61 5.28 9.77
N ARG A 55 -2.60 6.15 9.98
CA ARG A 55 -3.85 6.13 9.20
C ARG A 55 -3.63 6.47 7.74
N GLU A 56 -2.81 7.47 7.44
CA GLU A 56 -2.49 7.87 6.06
C GLU A 56 -1.78 6.74 5.31
N LEU A 57 -0.82 6.06 5.96
CA LEU A 57 -0.15 4.87 5.40
C LEU A 57 -1.11 3.72 5.11
N LEU A 58 -2.05 3.43 6.01
CA LEU A 58 -3.03 2.36 5.81
C LEU A 58 -3.94 2.62 4.61
N ILE A 59 -4.39 3.86 4.42
CA ILE A 59 -5.22 4.24 3.28
C ILE A 59 -4.46 4.03 1.96
N GLU A 60 -3.19 4.44 1.91
CA GLU A 60 -2.37 4.28 0.72
C GLU A 60 -2.08 2.80 0.40
N LEU A 61 -1.86 1.98 1.43
CA LEU A 61 -1.72 0.52 1.30
C LEU A 61 -3.00 -0.13 0.77
N GLU A 62 -4.16 0.25 1.30
CA GLU A 62 -5.45 -0.27 0.85
C GLU A 62 -5.74 0.10 -0.61
N GLN A 63 -5.43 1.33 -1.01
CA GLN A 63 -5.55 1.77 -2.40
C GLN A 63 -4.63 0.97 -3.32
N LEU A 64 -3.39 0.75 -2.88
CA LEU A 64 -2.41 -0.02 -3.65
C LEU A 64 -2.86 -1.47 -3.82
N ASP A 65 -3.34 -2.10 -2.75
CA ASP A 65 -3.82 -3.49 -2.76
C ASP A 65 -5.07 -3.65 -3.63
N THR A 66 -6.03 -2.73 -3.51
CA THR A 66 -7.25 -2.70 -4.32
C THR A 66 -6.92 -2.61 -5.80
N THR A 67 -6.05 -1.66 -6.17
CA THR A 67 -5.62 -1.47 -7.56
C THR A 67 -4.90 -2.70 -8.08
N ASN A 68 -3.99 -3.28 -7.27
CA ASN A 68 -3.24 -4.45 -7.71
C ASN A 68 -4.14 -5.67 -7.93
N THR A 69 -5.07 -5.90 -7.01
CA THR A 69 -6.02 -7.02 -7.07
C THR A 69 -6.99 -6.86 -8.24
N GLN A 70 -7.48 -5.65 -8.51
CA GLN A 70 -8.37 -5.39 -9.64
C GLN A 70 -7.69 -5.72 -10.97
N GLU A 71 -6.48 -5.22 -11.18
CA GLU A 71 -5.71 -5.47 -12.41
C GLU A 71 -5.33 -6.95 -12.58
N LEU A 72 -5.00 -7.65 -11.49
CA LEU A 72 -4.77 -9.10 -11.53
C LEU A 72 -6.03 -9.85 -11.97
N ASN A 73 -7.17 -9.56 -11.34
CA ASN A 73 -8.44 -10.20 -11.68
C ASN A 73 -8.83 -9.90 -13.12
N HIS A 74 -8.64 -8.66 -13.59
CA HIS A 74 -8.90 -8.29 -14.97
C HIS A 74 -8.06 -9.13 -15.95
N ALA A 75 -6.76 -9.30 -15.69
CA ALA A 75 -5.88 -10.12 -16.53
C ALA A 75 -6.27 -11.61 -16.51
N LEU A 76 -6.67 -12.15 -15.36
CA LEU A 76 -7.16 -13.52 -15.24
C LEU A 76 -8.49 -13.73 -15.98
N ASP A 77 -9.40 -12.77 -15.89
CA ASP A 77 -10.68 -12.81 -16.62
C ASP A 77 -10.47 -12.76 -18.14
N GLN A 78 -9.55 -11.92 -18.62
CA GLN A 78 -9.17 -11.91 -20.03
C GLN A 78 -8.60 -13.27 -20.48
N ASN A 79 -7.72 -13.89 -19.67
CA ASN A 79 -7.20 -15.23 -19.95
C ASN A 79 -8.30 -16.29 -19.95
N LYS A 80 -9.25 -16.21 -19.03
CA LYS A 80 -10.39 -17.12 -18.95
C LYS A 80 -11.31 -16.98 -20.17
N GLN A 81 -11.58 -15.75 -20.62
CA GLN A 81 -12.34 -15.49 -21.85
C GLN A 81 -11.61 -16.06 -23.06
N LEU A 82 -10.31 -15.82 -23.18
CA LEU A 82 -9.49 -16.38 -24.25
C LEU A 82 -9.52 -17.92 -24.26
N ARG A 83 -9.43 -18.54 -23.08
CA ARG A 83 -9.56 -20.00 -22.91
C ARG A 83 -10.92 -20.51 -23.40
N ALA A 84 -12.00 -19.80 -23.09
CA ALA A 84 -13.35 -20.14 -23.54
C ALA A 84 -13.53 -19.96 -25.07
N ASP A 85 -12.98 -18.90 -25.65
CA ASP A 85 -13.02 -18.67 -27.10
C ASP A 85 -12.23 -19.72 -27.88
N VAL A 86 -11.08 -20.14 -27.38
CA VAL A 86 -10.27 -21.21 -27.97
C VAL A 86 -10.98 -22.56 -27.83
N ALA A 87 -11.59 -22.85 -26.68
CA ALA A 87 -12.37 -24.07 -26.46
C ALA A 87 -13.62 -24.14 -27.36
N ALA A 88 -14.27 -22.99 -27.61
CA ALA A 88 -15.41 -22.89 -28.51
C ALA A 88 -15.02 -22.82 -30.00
N GLY A 89 -13.72 -22.87 -30.33
CA GLY A 89 -13.22 -22.78 -31.70
C GLY A 89 -13.37 -21.41 -32.36
N ARG A 90 -13.76 -20.37 -31.61
CA ARG A 90 -13.86 -18.97 -32.10
C ARG A 90 -12.47 -18.37 -32.33
N GLN A 91 -11.48 -18.82 -31.58
CA GLN A 91 -10.08 -18.45 -31.73
C GLN A 91 -9.18 -19.69 -31.80
N ARG A 92 -8.00 -19.56 -32.43
CA ARG A 92 -7.04 -20.65 -32.60
C ARG A 92 -5.65 -20.21 -32.16
N LEU A 93 -4.98 -21.05 -31.37
CA LEU A 93 -3.59 -20.85 -30.95
C LEU A 93 -2.67 -21.51 -31.99
N ARG A 94 -2.17 -20.70 -32.93
CA ARG A 94 -1.25 -21.16 -33.99
C ARG A 94 0.19 -21.01 -33.55
N LEU A 95 1.03 -21.97 -33.93
CA LEU A 95 2.48 -21.89 -33.76
C LEU A 95 3.13 -21.64 -35.11
N ALA A 96 4.17 -20.81 -35.12
CA ALA A 96 5.07 -20.74 -36.26
C ALA A 96 5.92 -22.03 -36.28
N ALA A 97 5.45 -23.03 -37.02
CA ALA A 97 6.19 -24.26 -37.24
C ALA A 97 6.83 -24.25 -38.64
N THR A 98 8.14 -24.47 -38.70
CA THR A 98 8.83 -24.78 -39.95
C THR A 98 9.00 -26.29 -40.03
N CYS A 99 8.11 -26.97 -40.76
CA CYS A 99 8.26 -28.39 -41.01
C CYS A 99 9.34 -28.60 -42.08
N ALA A 100 10.49 -29.16 -41.70
CA ALA A 100 11.45 -29.65 -42.68
C ALA A 100 10.82 -30.81 -43.47
N ALA A 101 10.84 -30.73 -44.80
CA ALA A 101 10.34 -31.81 -45.65
C ALA A 101 11.11 -33.11 -45.34
N PRO A 102 10.42 -34.26 -45.19
CA PRO A 102 11.11 -35.52 -44.95
C PRO A 102 12.03 -35.85 -46.13
N ALA A 103 13.31 -36.08 -45.84
CA ALA A 103 14.35 -36.36 -46.85
C ALA A 103 14.20 -37.72 -47.57
N THR A 104 13.14 -38.48 -47.29
CA THR A 104 12.92 -39.81 -47.85
C THR A 104 11.45 -40.04 -48.16
N VAL A 105 10.96 -39.44 -49.24
CA VAL A 105 9.82 -40.00 -49.97
C VAL A 105 10.42 -40.90 -51.03
N HIS A 106 10.36 -42.22 -50.85
CA HIS A 106 10.48 -43.14 -51.97
C HIS A 106 9.34 -42.77 -52.93
N ALA A 107 9.71 -42.16 -54.06
CA ALA A 107 8.78 -41.73 -55.08
C ALA A 107 8.18 -42.97 -55.76
N ASP A 108 7.05 -43.43 -55.26
CA ASP A 108 6.11 -44.21 -56.06
C ASP A 108 5.31 -43.19 -56.90
N PRO A 109 5.40 -43.20 -58.25
CA PRO A 109 4.88 -42.12 -59.10
C PRO A 109 3.34 -42.06 -59.22
N GLY A 110 2.60 -42.72 -58.32
CA GLY A 110 1.15 -42.94 -58.44
C GLY A 110 0.21 -41.93 -57.76
N ALA A 111 0.68 -41.06 -56.85
CA ALA A 111 -0.23 -40.17 -56.12
C ALA A 111 0.47 -38.92 -55.55
N ALA A 112 0.93 -38.01 -56.42
CA ALA A 112 1.40 -36.69 -55.99
C ALA A 112 0.20 -35.75 -55.73
N GLY A 113 -0.63 -36.09 -54.75
CA GLY A 113 -1.57 -35.15 -54.15
C GLY A 113 -0.88 -34.42 -53.00
N VAL A 114 -0.60 -33.13 -53.16
CA VAL A 114 -0.09 -32.30 -52.07
C VAL A 114 -1.19 -32.26 -51.00
N ALA A 115 -1.04 -33.05 -49.94
CA ALA A 115 -1.97 -32.99 -48.81
C ALA A 115 -1.86 -31.59 -48.21
N ASP A 116 -2.97 -30.85 -48.21
CA ASP A 116 -3.10 -29.63 -47.41
C ASP A 116 -3.07 -30.04 -45.93
N ALA A 117 -1.86 -30.23 -45.42
CA ALA A 117 -1.63 -30.45 -44.01
C ALA A 117 -2.01 -29.15 -43.31
N GLY A 118 -3.18 -29.14 -42.67
CA GLY A 118 -3.68 -27.97 -41.95
C GLY A 118 -2.61 -27.35 -41.05
N THR A 119 -2.67 -26.03 -40.88
CA THR A 119 -1.69 -25.26 -40.10
C THR A 119 -1.42 -25.88 -38.72
N ALA A 120 -0.15 -25.91 -38.30
CA ALA A 120 0.26 -26.46 -37.01
C ALA A 120 -0.45 -25.76 -35.84
N GLU A 121 -1.20 -26.53 -35.05
CA GLU A 121 -1.91 -26.08 -33.85
C GLU A 121 -1.35 -26.76 -32.60
N LEU A 122 -1.43 -26.09 -31.44
CA LEU A 122 -1.07 -26.72 -30.17
C LEU A 122 -1.96 -27.93 -29.91
N THR A 123 -1.34 -29.00 -29.41
CA THR A 123 -2.05 -30.15 -28.82
C THR A 123 -2.88 -29.71 -27.61
N ALA A 124 -3.87 -30.51 -27.21
CA ALA A 124 -4.76 -30.15 -26.10
C ALA A 124 -3.98 -29.88 -24.79
N ASP A 125 -2.99 -30.72 -24.47
CA ASP A 125 -2.11 -30.55 -23.31
C ASP A 125 -1.31 -29.24 -23.39
N ALA A 126 -0.67 -28.97 -24.53
CA ALA A 126 0.12 -27.76 -24.71
C ALA A 126 -0.73 -26.48 -24.62
N ARG A 127 -2.02 -26.53 -25.00
CA ARG A 127 -2.94 -25.39 -24.81
C ARG A 127 -3.19 -25.12 -23.33
N GLN A 128 -3.37 -26.16 -22.52
CA GLN A 128 -3.58 -26.02 -21.08
C GLN A 128 -2.34 -25.41 -20.42
N ASP A 129 -1.15 -25.90 -20.76
CA ASP A 129 0.12 -25.37 -20.26
C ASP A 129 0.33 -23.90 -20.65
N TYR A 130 0.00 -23.52 -21.89
CA TYR A 130 0.05 -22.13 -22.35
C TYR A 130 -0.82 -21.21 -21.49
N PHE A 131 -2.07 -21.60 -21.19
CA PHE A 131 -2.93 -20.76 -20.36
C PHE A 131 -2.47 -20.71 -18.91
N THR A 132 -1.99 -21.81 -18.35
CA THR A 132 -1.37 -21.83 -17.01
C THR A 132 -0.20 -20.85 -16.94
N LEU A 133 0.66 -20.85 -17.96
CA LEU A 133 1.80 -19.94 -18.04
C LEU A 133 1.37 -18.48 -18.10
N ARG A 134 0.29 -18.18 -18.82
CA ARG A 134 -0.26 -16.80 -18.89
C ARG A 134 -0.83 -16.34 -17.55
N ASP A 135 -1.52 -17.22 -16.84
CA ASP A 135 -2.06 -16.93 -15.50
C ASP A 135 -0.91 -16.66 -14.51
N GLN A 136 0.13 -17.50 -14.53
CA GLN A 136 1.34 -17.31 -13.71
C GLN A 136 2.06 -16.00 -14.06
N LEU A 137 2.21 -15.69 -15.35
CA LEU A 137 2.86 -14.46 -15.80
C LEU A 137 2.08 -13.22 -15.33
N ALA A 138 0.75 -13.24 -15.39
CA ALA A 138 -0.08 -12.14 -14.90
C ALA A 138 0.14 -11.93 -13.40
N LEU A 139 0.14 -13.02 -12.61
CA LEU A 139 0.39 -12.98 -11.18
C LEU A 139 1.78 -12.43 -10.85
N THR A 140 2.85 -12.99 -11.44
CA THR A 140 4.23 -12.55 -11.16
C THR A 140 4.46 -11.10 -11.58
N ARG A 141 3.88 -10.68 -12.71
CA ARG A 141 3.93 -9.28 -13.15
C ARG A 141 3.27 -8.37 -12.13
N GLN A 142 2.11 -8.77 -11.59
CA GLN A 142 1.41 -7.95 -10.61
C GLN A 142 2.13 -7.88 -9.27
N MET A 143 2.72 -8.98 -8.82
CA MET A 143 3.58 -8.96 -7.63
C MET A 143 4.75 -7.99 -7.79
N LEU A 144 5.38 -7.95 -8.98
CA LEU A 144 6.47 -7.02 -9.25
C LEU A 144 5.99 -5.56 -9.24
N ILE A 145 4.85 -5.27 -9.88
CA ILE A 145 4.26 -3.93 -9.91
C ILE A 145 3.89 -3.48 -8.49
N GLY A 146 3.20 -4.34 -7.74
CA GLY A 146 2.83 -4.09 -6.34
C GLY A 146 4.06 -3.79 -5.47
N LEU A 147 5.13 -4.59 -5.59
CA LEU A 147 6.37 -4.36 -4.86
C LEU A 147 7.04 -3.03 -5.25
N GLN A 148 7.12 -2.73 -6.54
CA GLN A 148 7.70 -1.47 -7.02
C GLN A 148 6.91 -0.26 -6.51
N ALA A 149 5.58 -0.35 -6.53
CA ALA A 149 4.72 0.71 -6.03
C ALA A 149 4.81 0.85 -4.51
N TYR A 150 4.88 -0.25 -3.76
CA TYR A 150 5.12 -0.24 -2.32
C TYR A 150 6.42 0.49 -1.97
N VAL A 151 7.52 0.16 -2.65
CA VAL A 151 8.82 0.82 -2.42
C VAL A 151 8.78 2.31 -2.74
N ARG A 152 8.06 2.73 -3.79
CA ARG A 152 7.98 4.15 -4.18
C ARG A 152 7.05 4.97 -3.30
N ASN A 153 5.95 4.38 -2.86
CA ASN A 153 4.86 5.10 -2.21
C ASN A 153 4.88 4.94 -0.69
N VAL A 154 5.18 3.75 -0.18
CA VAL A 154 5.06 3.43 1.24
C VAL A 154 6.38 3.64 1.99
N LEU A 155 7.48 3.15 1.41
CA LEU A 155 8.79 3.18 2.08
C LEU A 155 9.26 4.61 2.46
N PRO A 156 9.12 5.64 1.62
CA PRO A 156 9.55 7.00 1.97
C PRO A 156 8.70 7.66 3.06
N ARG A 157 7.49 7.14 3.31
CA ARG A 157 6.54 7.66 4.29
C ARG A 157 6.58 6.92 5.61
N GLN A 158 7.29 5.80 5.69
CA GLN A 158 7.46 5.12 6.96
C GLN A 158 8.35 5.97 7.88
N PRO A 159 7.90 6.26 9.11
CA PRO A 159 8.75 6.88 10.10
C PRO A 159 9.92 5.93 10.37
N ASN A 160 11.14 6.41 10.11
CA ASN A 160 12.36 5.63 10.28
C ASN A 160 12.45 5.16 11.75
N PRO A 161 12.45 3.86 12.04
CA PRO A 161 12.76 3.41 13.39
C PRO A 161 14.26 3.67 13.61
N LEU A 162 14.57 4.65 14.46
CA LEU A 162 15.90 4.82 15.04
C LEU A 162 16.23 3.62 15.94
#